data_AF-A0A1F8MZR5-F1
#
_entry.id   AF-A0A1F8MZR5-F1
#
_cell.length_a   1.000
_cell.length_b   1.000
_cell.length_c   1.000
_cell.angle_alpha   90.00
_cell.angle_beta   90.00
_cell.angle_gamma   90.00
#
_symmetry.space_group_name_H-M   'P 1'
#
loop_
_entity.id
_entity.type
_entity.pdbx_description
1 polymer ?
#
loop_
_entity_poly.entity_id
_entity_poly.type
_entity_poly.pdbx_seq_one_letter_code
_entity_poly.pdbx_strand_id
1 'polypeptide(L)'
;MARLLDFGFSGQIYPINPRATEIAGLKAYPNVREIPGPVDYAIFAVPASLVPPIMEDCAAKRVKAVHIFTAGFSETGSERGKALQMDIERIAREADIRVIGPNCMGVYYPAVGLTFSPGFPREPGPIAFVAQTGAGSSRLVGLASSRGLRFSKVISYGNAIDLDAPDFLDYLATDDETKFVASYIEGVKDGRYLLESVTKCAKAKPVVILKAGLTEGGSGAAASHTAALSGSAAVWDAFFKQTGAIAVESLEDIIDMAITFLNFSRPQGRRVGIVGRGGGLGVIATDVCEKAGLRVPPYTAETRGQLEKLIPEAGASVRNPVETALGLRAAASFYEEGLKIVCADPGIDFILTHVGVDVYGGYGPAMHDQLLEAAEVLIRLSK
;
A
#
# COMPACT_ATOMS: atom_id res chain seq x y z
N MET A 1 9.73 15.99 15.54
CA MET A 1 8.97 16.90 16.43
C MET A 1 8.14 17.91 15.64
N ALA A 2 8.72 18.88 14.91
CA ALA A 2 7.96 19.87 14.14
C ALA A 2 6.85 19.25 13.28
N ARG A 3 7.18 18.16 12.57
CA ARG A 3 6.21 17.39 11.77
C ARG A 3 5.00 16.89 12.58
N LEU A 4 5.18 16.48 13.83
CA LEU A 4 4.07 16.01 14.68
C LEU A 4 3.19 17.17 15.15
N LEU A 5 3.80 18.32 15.44
CA LEU A 5 3.07 19.54 15.80
C LEU A 5 2.26 20.05 14.61
N ASP A 6 2.90 20.20 13.46
CA ASP A 6 2.26 20.72 12.24
C ASP A 6 1.11 19.83 11.78
N PHE A 7 1.27 18.51 11.93
CA PHE A 7 0.29 17.51 11.52
C PHE A 7 -0.85 17.36 12.55
N GLY A 8 -0.67 17.88 13.77
CA GLY A 8 -1.72 17.91 14.81
C GLY A 8 -1.81 16.63 15.62
N PHE A 9 -0.67 16.06 16.04
CA PHE A 9 -0.66 14.91 16.94
C PHE A 9 -1.48 15.21 18.21
N SER A 10 -2.43 14.32 18.49
CA SER A 10 -3.43 14.51 19.56
C SER A 10 -2.90 14.29 20.98
N GLY A 11 -1.76 13.61 21.11
CA GLY A 11 -1.14 13.31 22.40
C GLY A 11 -0.17 14.40 22.90
N GLN A 12 0.32 14.22 24.13
CA GLN A 12 1.34 15.09 24.70
C GLN A 12 2.72 14.82 24.07
N ILE A 13 3.45 15.88 23.74
CA ILE A 13 4.79 15.81 23.14
C ILE A 13 5.80 16.35 24.14
N TYR A 14 6.84 15.55 24.41
CA TYR A 14 7.97 15.93 25.28
C TYR A 14 9.26 15.96 24.48
N PRO A 15 9.77 17.14 24.09
CA PRO A 15 11.08 17.27 23.46
C PRO A 15 12.19 16.87 24.42
N ILE A 16 13.16 16.08 23.95
CA ILE A 16 14.33 15.67 24.73
C ILE A 16 15.59 16.27 24.14
N ASN A 17 16.28 17.09 24.94
CA ASN A 17 17.53 17.72 24.57
C ASN A 17 18.34 18.08 25.82
N PRO A 18 19.61 17.63 25.95
CA PRO A 18 20.42 17.87 27.14
C PRO A 18 20.68 19.35 27.49
N ARG A 19 20.50 20.26 26.53
CA ARG A 19 20.87 21.68 26.67
C ARG A 19 19.70 22.64 26.54
N ALA A 20 18.73 22.34 25.68
CA ALA A 20 17.59 23.20 25.45
C ALA A 20 16.56 23.03 26.59
N THR A 21 16.01 24.15 27.07
CA THR A 21 14.91 24.17 28.04
C THR A 21 13.54 24.28 27.35
N GLU A 22 13.51 24.71 26.08
CA GLU A 22 12.32 24.83 25.25
C GLU A 22 12.65 24.51 23.78
N ILE A 23 11.75 23.83 23.07
CA ILE A 23 11.84 23.58 21.62
C ILE A 23 10.44 23.72 21.01
N ALA A 24 10.31 24.62 20.01
CA ALA A 24 9.05 24.95 19.34
C ALA A 24 7.88 25.26 20.29
N GLY A 25 8.14 26.05 21.34
CA GLY A 25 7.14 26.43 22.33
C GLY A 25 6.78 25.35 23.36
N LEU A 26 7.43 24.19 23.31
CA LEU A 26 7.25 23.11 24.28
C LEU A 26 8.44 23.02 25.24
N LYS A 27 8.16 22.81 26.53
CA LYS A 27 9.19 22.55 27.54
C LYS A 27 10.00 21.31 27.16
N ALA A 28 11.31 21.47 27.05
CA ALA A 28 12.22 20.37 26.79
C ALA A 28 12.82 19.82 28.09
N TYR A 29 13.16 18.53 28.07
CA TYR A 29 13.76 17.82 29.19
C TYR A 29 15.15 17.29 28.79
N PRO A 30 16.13 17.25 29.71
CA PRO A 30 17.47 16.80 29.37
C PRO A 30 17.53 15.29 29.09
N ASN A 31 16.61 14.50 29.66
CA ASN A 31 16.47 13.07 29.46
C ASN A 31 15.02 12.62 29.69
N VAL A 32 14.70 11.39 29.29
CA VAL A 32 13.34 10.81 29.37
C VAL A 32 12.85 10.61 30.81
N ARG A 33 13.77 10.42 31.77
CA ARG A 33 13.43 10.13 33.18
C ARG A 33 12.77 11.33 33.86
N GLU A 34 13.20 12.53 33.47
CA GLU A 34 12.73 13.81 34.03
C GLU A 34 11.35 14.26 33.55
N ILE A 35 10.77 13.60 32.54
CA ILE A 35 9.42 13.92 32.08
C ILE A 35 8.42 13.66 33.24
N PRO A 36 7.52 14.59 33.57
CA PRO A 36 6.47 14.32 34.56
C PRO A 36 5.45 13.33 33.97
N GLY A 37 5.20 12.23 34.67
CA GLY A 37 4.21 11.24 34.25
C GLY A 37 4.74 10.11 33.36
N PRO A 38 3.82 9.27 32.81
CA PRO A 38 4.17 8.14 31.97
C PRO A 38 4.54 8.57 30.54
N VAL A 39 5.33 7.74 29.87
CA VAL A 39 5.67 7.91 28.45
C VAL A 39 5.39 6.59 27.75
N ASP A 40 4.43 6.58 26.83
CA ASP A 40 4.05 5.35 26.12
C ASP A 40 4.97 5.05 24.93
N TYR A 41 5.41 6.10 24.22
CA TYR A 41 6.13 5.98 22.96
C TYR A 41 7.26 7.00 22.85
N ALA A 42 8.48 6.55 22.53
CA ALA A 42 9.64 7.44 22.34
C ALA A 42 10.24 7.29 20.94
N ILE A 43 10.54 8.41 20.29
CA ILE A 43 11.13 8.45 18.93
C ILE A 43 12.58 8.92 19.03
N PHE A 44 13.51 8.09 18.58
CA PHE A 44 14.93 8.38 18.66
C PHE A 44 15.44 8.88 17.31
N ALA A 45 15.93 10.12 17.30
CA ALA A 45 16.61 10.75 16.17
C ALA A 45 17.95 11.32 16.62
N VAL A 46 18.80 10.44 17.15
CA VAL A 46 20.10 10.76 17.77
C VAL A 46 21.21 9.91 17.12
N PRO A 47 22.50 10.25 17.26
CA PRO A 47 23.60 9.39 16.81
C PRO A 47 23.50 7.97 17.38
N ALA A 48 23.86 6.95 16.59
CA ALA A 48 23.73 5.53 16.96
C ALA A 48 24.39 5.16 18.29
N SER A 49 25.54 5.76 18.61
CA SER A 49 26.25 5.52 19.88
C SER A 49 25.50 6.00 21.12
N LEU A 50 24.52 6.89 20.97
CA LEU A 50 23.69 7.38 22.08
C LEU A 50 22.41 6.56 22.26
N VAL A 51 22.08 5.66 21.35
CA VAL A 51 20.84 4.90 21.43
C VAL A 51 20.82 3.95 22.63
N PRO A 52 21.84 3.10 22.88
CA PRO A 52 21.83 2.22 24.06
C PRO A 52 21.67 2.95 25.41
N PRO A 53 22.42 4.02 25.74
CA PRO A 53 22.20 4.71 27.02
C PRO A 53 20.82 5.38 27.12
N ILE A 54 20.23 5.83 26.01
CA ILE A 54 18.85 6.37 26.00
C ILE A 54 17.81 5.25 26.17
N MET A 55 18.09 4.03 25.68
CA MET A 55 17.25 2.85 25.98
C MET A 55 17.23 2.55 27.48
N GLU A 56 18.36 2.63 28.18
CA GLU A 56 18.42 2.45 29.64
C GLU A 56 17.57 3.50 30.38
N ASP A 57 17.58 4.75 29.91
CA ASP A 57 16.71 5.80 30.45
C ASP A 57 15.22 5.50 30.20
N CYS A 58 14.88 4.96 29.02
CA CYS A 58 13.53 4.51 28.70
C CYS A 58 13.09 3.32 29.55
N ALA A 59 14.00 2.37 29.83
CA ALA A 59 13.78 1.25 30.75
C ALA A 59 13.47 1.75 32.16
N ALA A 60 14.28 2.67 32.68
CA ALA A 60 14.04 3.29 33.99
C ALA A 60 12.68 4.03 34.05
N LYS A 61 12.24 4.61 32.92
CA LYS A 61 10.95 5.29 32.79
C LYS A 61 9.78 4.36 32.47
N ARG A 62 10.03 3.08 32.19
CA ARG A 62 9.05 2.07 31.75
C ARG A 62 8.30 2.49 30.50
N VAL A 63 9.03 2.99 29.51
CA VAL A 63 8.47 3.30 28.18
C VAL A 63 7.99 2.00 27.53
N LYS A 64 6.78 1.98 26.97
CA LYS A 64 6.21 0.75 26.38
C LYS A 64 6.82 0.41 25.02
N ALA A 65 7.01 1.42 24.18
CA ALA A 65 7.54 1.24 22.83
C ALA A 65 8.51 2.35 22.42
N VAL A 66 9.50 1.98 21.63
CA VAL A 66 10.46 2.91 21.03
C VAL A 66 10.49 2.76 19.51
N HIS A 67 10.59 3.87 18.82
CA HIS A 67 10.84 3.93 17.39
C HIS A 67 12.23 4.52 17.19
N ILE A 68 13.13 3.72 16.62
CA ILE A 68 14.51 4.11 16.38
C ILE A 68 14.65 4.48 14.89
N PHE A 69 14.54 5.78 14.60
CA PHE A 69 14.77 6.29 13.24
C PHE A 69 16.24 6.14 12.82
N THR A 70 17.14 6.27 13.81
CA THR A 70 18.58 6.21 13.64
C THR A 70 19.06 4.96 12.89
N ALA A 71 19.93 5.16 11.90
CA ALA A 71 20.71 4.12 11.23
C ALA A 71 22.14 4.02 11.82
N GLY A 72 22.95 3.10 11.33
CA GLY A 72 24.33 2.82 11.77
C GLY A 72 24.49 1.53 12.57
N PHE A 73 23.62 0.55 12.37
CA PHE A 73 23.57 -0.70 13.14
C PHE A 73 24.01 -1.91 12.28
N SER A 74 23.34 -3.07 12.41
CA SER A 74 23.77 -4.30 11.73
C SER A 74 23.76 -4.19 10.21
N GLU A 75 22.93 -3.32 9.64
CA GLU A 75 22.86 -3.07 8.19
C GLU A 75 24.18 -2.54 7.61
N THR A 76 25.05 -1.97 8.45
CA THR A 76 26.37 -1.50 8.00
C THR A 76 27.37 -2.64 7.78
N GLY A 77 27.07 -3.84 8.26
CA GLY A 77 28.00 -4.97 8.32
C GLY A 77 29.16 -4.80 9.33
N SER A 78 29.29 -3.64 9.98
CA SER A 78 30.38 -3.36 10.91
C SER A 78 30.17 -4.03 12.27
N GLU A 79 31.26 -4.52 12.88
CA GLU A 79 31.21 -5.12 14.22
C GLU A 79 30.71 -4.14 15.29
N ARG A 80 31.06 -2.86 15.16
CA ARG A 80 30.56 -1.81 16.05
C ARG A 80 29.04 -1.63 15.92
N GLY A 81 28.50 -1.59 14.70
CA GLY A 81 27.06 -1.46 14.46
C GLY A 81 26.28 -2.67 14.99
N LYS A 82 26.82 -3.88 14.78
CA LYS A 82 26.25 -5.12 15.35
C LYS A 82 26.25 -5.10 16.88
N ALA A 83 27.35 -4.72 17.52
CA ALA A 83 27.45 -4.64 18.97
C ALA A 83 26.42 -3.66 19.56
N LEU A 84 26.29 -2.46 18.97
CA LEU A 84 25.28 -1.48 19.39
C LEU A 84 23.85 -2.04 19.26
N GLN A 85 23.57 -2.79 18.20
CA GLN A 85 22.25 -3.42 18.02
C GLN A 85 21.98 -4.48 19.08
N MET A 86 22.96 -5.34 19.38
CA MET A 86 22.86 -6.36 20.41
C MET A 86 22.58 -5.74 21.79
N ASP A 87 23.20 -4.60 22.10
CA ASP A 87 22.91 -3.87 23.34
C ASP A 87 21.45 -3.40 23.39
N ILE A 88 20.92 -2.87 22.28
CA ILE A 88 19.52 -2.43 22.21
C ILE A 88 18.57 -3.62 22.38
N GLU A 89 18.81 -4.72 21.66
CA GLU A 89 18.01 -5.95 21.77
C GLU A 89 17.99 -6.49 23.20
N ARG A 90 19.15 -6.49 23.88
CA ARG A 90 19.28 -6.90 25.27
C ARG A 90 18.45 -6.01 26.19
N ILE A 91 18.63 -4.69 26.13
CA ILE A 91 17.93 -3.74 26.99
C ILE A 91 16.42 -3.80 26.77
N ALA A 92 15.98 -3.83 25.51
CA ALA A 92 14.57 -3.92 25.16
C ALA A 92 13.91 -5.17 25.77
N ARG A 93 14.59 -6.32 25.69
CA ARG A 93 14.09 -7.58 26.26
C ARG A 93 14.06 -7.58 27.78
N GLU A 94 15.12 -7.10 28.43
CA GLU A 94 15.19 -7.04 29.90
C GLU A 94 14.15 -6.09 30.50
N ALA A 95 13.82 -5.02 29.79
CA ALA A 95 12.90 -3.97 30.23
C ALA A 95 11.47 -4.10 29.71
N ASP A 96 11.16 -5.14 28.92
CA ASP A 96 9.87 -5.36 28.26
C ASP A 96 9.41 -4.16 27.39
N ILE A 97 10.35 -3.61 26.62
CA ILE A 97 10.12 -2.50 25.68
C ILE A 97 10.02 -3.04 24.27
N ARG A 98 8.97 -2.66 23.55
CA ARG A 98 8.85 -3.01 22.13
C ARG A 98 9.62 -2.05 21.22
N VAL A 99 10.27 -2.55 20.18
CA VAL A 99 11.11 -1.72 19.27
C VAL A 99 10.60 -1.79 17.83
N ILE A 100 10.36 -0.60 17.24
CA ILE A 100 10.20 -0.40 15.80
C ILE A 100 11.53 0.12 15.24
N GLY A 101 12.11 -0.59 14.27
CA GLY A 101 13.42 -0.27 13.70
C GLY A 101 14.53 -1.22 14.18
N PRO A 102 15.77 -0.72 14.34
CA PRO A 102 16.25 0.62 13.96
C PRO A 102 16.23 0.86 12.45
N ASN A 103 16.79 1.99 12.00
CA ASN A 103 16.93 2.35 10.58
C ASN A 103 15.58 2.32 9.85
N CYS A 104 14.62 3.10 10.34
CA CYS A 104 13.27 3.10 9.79
C CYS A 104 12.65 4.51 9.79
N MET A 105 11.55 4.68 9.06
CA MET A 105 10.78 5.94 9.13
C MET A 105 9.77 5.93 10.29
N GLY A 106 9.46 4.75 10.83
CA GLY A 106 8.46 4.52 11.86
C GLY A 106 7.03 4.63 11.36
N VAL A 107 6.16 5.18 12.20
CA VAL A 107 4.71 5.12 12.02
C VAL A 107 4.15 6.43 11.46
N TYR A 108 3.36 6.31 10.40
CA TYR A 108 2.43 7.32 9.93
C TYR A 108 1.01 6.81 10.22
N TYR A 109 0.28 7.54 11.05
CA TYR A 109 -1.07 7.22 11.48
C TYR A 109 -1.90 8.52 11.51
N PRO A 110 -2.55 8.86 10.38
CA PRO A 110 -3.21 10.15 10.20
C PRO A 110 -4.30 10.44 11.23
N ALA A 111 -5.09 9.44 11.65
CA ALA A 111 -6.22 9.65 12.56
C ALA A 111 -5.83 10.23 13.93
N VAL A 112 -4.61 9.96 14.39
CA VAL A 112 -4.08 10.49 15.67
C VAL A 112 -3.04 11.59 15.48
N GLY A 113 -2.70 11.88 14.23
CA GLY A 113 -1.73 12.90 13.85
C GLY A 113 -0.25 12.49 13.91
N LEU A 114 0.06 11.18 13.86
CA LEU A 114 1.44 10.70 13.75
C LEU A 114 1.91 10.75 12.30
N THR A 115 3.08 11.33 12.05
CA THR A 115 3.70 11.35 10.72
C THR A 115 5.22 11.42 10.82
N PHE A 116 5.89 10.87 9.81
CA PHE A 116 7.32 11.05 9.59
C PHE A 116 7.64 12.00 8.42
N SER A 117 6.65 12.45 7.64
CA SER A 117 6.79 13.34 6.48
C SER A 117 5.79 14.51 6.51
N PRO A 118 6.24 15.76 6.27
CA PRO A 118 5.35 16.93 6.34
C PRO A 118 4.34 17.02 5.17
N GLY A 119 4.61 16.33 4.05
CA GLY A 119 3.77 16.40 2.84
C GLY A 119 2.72 15.30 2.72
N PHE A 120 2.56 14.46 3.75
CA PHE A 120 1.56 13.40 3.71
C PHE A 120 0.15 13.95 3.92
N PRO A 121 -0.88 13.33 3.31
CA PRO A 121 -2.27 13.68 3.59
C PRO A 121 -2.60 13.56 5.08
N ARG A 122 -3.57 14.33 5.55
CA ARG A 122 -4.03 14.26 6.95
C ARG A 122 -5.28 13.42 7.11
N GLU A 123 -5.99 13.18 6.01
CA GLU A 123 -7.22 12.41 6.02
C GLU A 123 -6.91 10.92 6.21
N PRO A 124 -7.54 10.26 7.19
CA PRO A 124 -7.42 8.82 7.33
C PRO A 124 -8.12 8.11 6.16
N GLY A 125 -7.66 6.90 5.87
CA GLY A 125 -8.29 6.01 4.90
C GLY A 125 -8.17 4.54 5.28
N PRO A 126 -8.59 3.63 4.39
CA PRO A 126 -8.73 2.22 4.74
C PRO A 126 -7.49 1.37 4.47
N ILE A 127 -6.38 1.94 3.98
CA ILE A 127 -5.20 1.18 3.56
C ILE A 127 -4.15 1.13 4.65
N ALA A 128 -3.70 -0.06 5.02
CA ALA A 128 -2.49 -0.22 5.81
C ALA A 128 -1.29 -0.65 4.93
N PHE A 129 -0.11 -0.11 5.22
CA PHE A 129 1.13 -0.53 4.57
C PHE A 129 2.23 -0.83 5.60
N VAL A 130 2.72 -2.07 5.59
CA VAL A 130 3.79 -2.55 6.49
C VAL A 130 5.05 -2.81 5.67
N ALA A 131 6.11 -2.05 5.89
CA ALA A 131 7.22 -1.99 4.96
C ALA A 131 8.61 -2.00 5.61
N GLN A 132 9.45 -2.91 5.13
CA GLN A 132 10.87 -2.93 5.48
C GLN A 132 11.66 -1.79 4.79
N THR A 133 11.02 -1.03 3.90
CA THR A 133 11.64 0.07 3.14
C THR A 133 11.14 1.44 3.60
N GLY A 134 12.07 2.31 4.02
CA GLY A 134 11.75 3.70 4.40
C GLY A 134 11.40 4.58 3.19
N ALA A 135 12.25 4.54 2.15
CA ALA A 135 12.03 5.30 0.92
C ALA A 135 10.78 4.82 0.17
N GLY A 136 10.57 3.50 0.08
CA GLY A 136 9.37 2.92 -0.53
C GLY A 136 8.09 3.29 0.21
N SER A 137 8.12 3.37 1.55
CA SER A 137 6.99 3.89 2.35
C SER A 137 6.61 5.32 1.93
N SER A 138 7.59 6.20 1.78
CA SER A 138 7.32 7.58 1.38
C SER A 138 6.84 7.70 -0.06
N ARG A 139 7.42 6.89 -0.96
CA ARG A 139 7.03 6.85 -2.37
C ARG A 139 5.61 6.33 -2.55
N LEU A 140 5.24 5.25 -1.86
CA LEU A 140 3.91 4.68 -1.96
C LEU A 140 2.85 5.68 -1.47
N VAL A 141 3.06 6.33 -0.31
CA VAL A 141 2.13 7.34 0.19
C VAL A 141 1.95 8.46 -0.83
N GLY A 142 3.03 8.99 -1.40
CA GLY A 142 2.97 10.04 -2.41
C GLY A 142 2.21 9.63 -3.68
N LEU A 143 2.52 8.44 -4.22
CA LEU A 143 1.87 7.90 -5.42
C LEU A 143 0.38 7.59 -5.19
N ALA A 144 0.05 6.94 -4.07
CA ALA A 144 -1.32 6.58 -3.73
C ALA A 144 -2.19 7.83 -3.51
N SER A 145 -1.62 8.88 -2.88
CA SER A 145 -2.33 10.13 -2.60
C SER A 145 -2.80 10.84 -3.86
N SER A 146 -1.99 10.84 -4.94
CA SER A 146 -2.35 11.43 -6.23
C SER A 146 -3.45 10.65 -6.96
N ARG A 147 -3.73 9.41 -6.53
CA ARG A 147 -4.83 8.55 -7.01
C ARG A 147 -6.04 8.56 -6.06
N GLY A 148 -6.09 9.48 -5.10
CA GLY A 148 -7.21 9.61 -4.16
C GLY A 148 -7.21 8.57 -3.03
N LEU A 149 -6.18 7.72 -2.93
CA LEU A 149 -6.08 6.75 -1.86
C LEU A 149 -5.59 7.41 -0.56
N ARG A 150 -6.04 6.88 0.57
CA ARG A 150 -5.68 7.34 1.92
C ARG A 150 -5.37 6.12 2.80
N PHE A 151 -4.53 6.33 3.81
CA PHE A 151 -4.01 5.27 4.65
C PHE A 151 -4.63 5.32 6.05
N SER A 152 -4.88 4.14 6.62
CA SER A 152 -5.12 4.00 8.05
C SER A 152 -3.79 4.14 8.76
N LYS A 153 -2.79 3.35 8.35
CA LYS A 153 -1.48 3.24 9.00
C LYS A 153 -0.40 2.88 7.98
N VAL A 154 0.76 3.54 8.06
CA VAL A 154 1.97 3.10 7.36
C VAL A 154 3.06 2.89 8.40
N ILE A 155 3.66 1.71 8.38
CA ILE A 155 4.62 1.27 9.40
C ILE A 155 5.91 0.87 8.68
N SER A 156 6.89 1.76 8.72
CA SER A 156 8.26 1.45 8.32
C SER A 156 9.01 0.90 9.52
N TYR A 157 9.48 -0.36 9.43
CA TYR A 157 10.04 -1.09 10.57
C TYR A 157 11.53 -1.46 10.44
N GLY A 158 12.17 -1.13 9.31
CA GLY A 158 13.63 -1.18 9.13
C GLY A 158 14.25 -2.54 9.45
N ASN A 159 15.27 -2.55 10.31
CA ASN A 159 16.03 -3.77 10.66
C ASN A 159 15.21 -4.82 11.44
N ALA A 160 14.01 -4.47 11.92
CA ALA A 160 13.08 -5.38 12.58
C ALA A 160 13.69 -6.13 13.79
N ILE A 161 14.41 -5.44 14.69
CA ILE A 161 15.15 -6.12 15.78
C ILE A 161 14.24 -6.75 16.85
N ASP A 162 13.01 -6.26 16.96
CA ASP A 162 11.95 -6.82 17.79
C ASP A 162 10.67 -6.99 16.97
N LEU A 163 9.94 -5.89 16.70
CA LEU A 163 8.72 -5.96 15.89
C LEU A 163 9.05 -6.12 14.41
N ASP A 164 8.47 -7.14 13.80
CA ASP A 164 8.64 -7.49 12.38
C ASP A 164 7.27 -7.48 11.65
N ALA A 165 7.28 -7.69 10.33
CA ALA A 165 6.08 -7.79 9.50
C ALA A 165 4.94 -8.63 10.11
N PRO A 166 5.17 -9.87 10.61
CA PRO A 166 4.08 -10.68 11.17
C PRO A 166 3.34 -10.01 12.32
N ASP A 167 4.03 -9.30 13.23
CA ASP A 167 3.39 -8.64 14.37
C ASP A 167 2.38 -7.58 13.92
N PHE A 168 2.77 -6.78 12.94
CA PHE A 168 1.89 -5.75 12.38
C PHE A 168 0.75 -6.37 11.57
N LEU A 169 1.00 -7.44 10.82
CA LEU A 169 -0.05 -8.13 10.07
C LEU A 169 -1.07 -8.80 11.00
N ASP A 170 -0.64 -9.34 12.13
CA ASP A 170 -1.53 -9.92 13.14
C ASP A 170 -2.43 -8.86 13.78
N TYR A 171 -1.85 -7.70 14.15
CA TYR A 171 -2.60 -6.53 14.61
C TYR A 171 -3.63 -6.06 13.57
N LEU A 172 -3.18 -5.87 12.32
CA LEU A 172 -4.00 -5.35 11.23
C LEU A 172 -5.13 -6.30 10.82
N ALA A 173 -5.02 -7.60 11.10
CA ALA A 173 -6.11 -8.55 10.85
C ALA A 173 -7.40 -8.16 11.58
N THR A 174 -7.28 -7.51 12.75
CA THR A 174 -8.42 -7.12 13.61
C THR A 174 -8.68 -5.62 13.68
N ASP A 175 -7.86 -4.79 13.02
CA ASP A 175 -7.99 -3.32 13.06
C ASP A 175 -9.16 -2.81 12.19
N ASP A 176 -10.23 -2.31 12.80
CA ASP A 176 -11.46 -1.93 12.07
C ASP A 176 -11.29 -0.80 11.06
N GLU A 177 -10.29 0.07 11.26
CA GLU A 177 -9.94 1.17 10.35
C GLU A 177 -9.37 0.67 9.03
N THR A 178 -8.72 -0.49 9.04
CA THR A 178 -8.04 -1.07 7.88
C THR A 178 -8.95 -2.03 7.13
N LYS A 179 -9.13 -1.83 5.83
CA LYS A 179 -9.88 -2.72 4.92
C LYS A 179 -9.01 -3.38 3.85
N PHE A 180 -7.84 -2.82 3.56
CA PHE A 180 -6.86 -3.37 2.62
C PHE A 180 -5.46 -3.30 3.22
N VAL A 181 -4.69 -4.39 3.10
CA VAL A 181 -3.34 -4.48 3.66
C VAL A 181 -2.33 -4.73 2.55
N ALA A 182 -1.29 -3.90 2.52
CA ALA A 182 -0.11 -4.13 1.69
C ALA A 182 1.12 -4.36 2.57
N SER A 183 2.05 -5.18 2.10
CA SER A 183 3.34 -5.34 2.75
C SER A 183 4.50 -5.34 1.77
N TYR A 184 5.63 -4.76 2.17
CA TYR A 184 6.91 -4.88 1.48
C TYR A 184 7.90 -5.62 2.39
N ILE A 185 8.36 -6.78 1.93
CA ILE A 185 9.21 -7.69 2.72
C ILE A 185 10.52 -7.91 1.94
N GLU A 186 11.67 -7.67 2.58
CA GLU A 186 12.98 -8.03 2.03
C GLU A 186 13.42 -9.40 2.54
N GLY A 187 13.21 -9.64 3.84
CA GLY A 187 13.47 -10.92 4.49
C GLY A 187 12.62 -11.09 5.73
N VAL A 188 12.65 -12.28 6.31
CA VAL A 188 11.89 -12.63 7.52
C VAL A 188 12.75 -13.46 8.45
N LYS A 189 12.64 -13.21 9.76
CA LYS A 189 13.35 -13.99 10.78
C LYS A 189 12.62 -15.29 11.11
N ASP A 190 11.30 -15.22 11.31
CA ASP A 190 10.44 -16.37 11.59
C ASP A 190 9.40 -16.57 10.47
N GLY A 191 9.72 -17.49 9.55
CA GLY A 191 8.84 -17.80 8.41
C GLY A 191 7.54 -18.48 8.82
N ARG A 192 7.50 -19.21 9.95
CA ARG A 192 6.27 -19.88 10.40
C ARG A 192 5.30 -18.86 10.99
N TYR A 193 5.81 -17.96 11.83
CA TYR A 193 5.01 -16.88 12.37
C TYR A 193 4.47 -15.94 11.26
N LEU A 194 5.27 -15.68 10.21
CA LEU A 194 4.79 -14.98 9.03
C LEU A 194 3.66 -15.72 8.31
N LEU A 195 3.81 -17.03 8.08
CA LEU A 195 2.77 -17.85 7.45
C LEU A 195 1.44 -17.76 8.23
N GLU A 196 1.50 -17.91 9.55
CA GLU A 196 0.33 -17.85 10.42
C GLU A 196 -0.33 -16.47 10.41
N SER A 197 0.46 -15.41 10.58
CA SER A 197 -0.03 -14.03 10.63
C SER A 197 -0.65 -13.58 9.30
N VAL A 198 -0.01 -13.92 8.18
CA VAL A 198 -0.53 -13.59 6.84
C VAL A 198 -1.78 -14.40 6.55
N THR A 199 -1.83 -15.68 6.91
CA THR A 199 -3.04 -16.50 6.74
C THR A 199 -4.21 -15.93 7.54
N LYS A 200 -3.98 -15.50 8.79
CA LYS A 200 -5.01 -14.86 9.61
C LYS A 200 -5.49 -13.55 9.00
N CYS A 201 -4.56 -12.70 8.56
CA CYS A 201 -4.87 -11.40 7.96
C CYS A 201 -5.62 -11.54 6.62
N ALA A 202 -5.15 -12.43 5.74
CA ALA A 202 -5.75 -12.69 4.43
C ALA A 202 -7.16 -13.31 4.51
N LYS A 203 -7.48 -14.02 5.60
CA LYS A 203 -8.85 -14.49 5.87
C LYS A 203 -9.81 -13.36 6.21
N ALA A 204 -9.31 -12.29 6.83
CA ALA A 204 -10.12 -11.16 7.24
C ALA A 204 -10.23 -10.10 6.15
N LYS A 205 -9.15 -9.84 5.41
CA LYS A 205 -8.99 -8.69 4.52
C LYS A 205 -8.11 -9.04 3.31
N PRO A 206 -8.25 -8.37 2.16
CA PRO A 206 -7.29 -8.50 1.08
C PRO A 206 -5.87 -8.12 1.54
N VAL A 207 -4.91 -9.01 1.28
CA VAL A 207 -3.48 -8.81 1.59
C VAL A 207 -2.68 -8.93 0.29
N VAL A 208 -1.91 -7.89 -0.03
CA VAL A 208 -0.93 -7.91 -1.12
C VAL A 208 0.49 -7.81 -0.56
N ILE A 209 1.44 -8.51 -1.15
CA ILE A 209 2.83 -8.49 -0.68
C ILE A 209 3.78 -8.31 -1.86
N LEU A 210 4.60 -7.27 -1.77
CA LEU A 210 5.76 -7.05 -2.62
C LEU A 210 6.98 -7.69 -1.95
N LYS A 211 7.38 -8.86 -2.41
CA LYS A 211 8.59 -9.55 -1.94
C LYS A 211 9.80 -9.10 -2.75
N ALA A 212 10.71 -8.37 -2.14
CA ALA A 212 11.97 -7.96 -2.76
C ALA A 212 13.03 -9.06 -2.69
N GLY A 213 14.04 -9.03 -3.55
CA GLY A 213 15.20 -9.93 -3.45
C GLY A 213 14.94 -11.38 -3.83
N LEU A 214 14.01 -11.65 -4.77
CA LEU A 214 13.70 -12.99 -5.27
C LEU A 214 14.75 -13.54 -6.26
N THR A 215 15.52 -12.66 -6.91
CA THR A 215 16.62 -13.05 -7.81
C THR A 215 17.93 -13.15 -7.05
N GLU A 216 18.94 -13.83 -7.61
CA GLU A 216 20.27 -13.93 -7.00
C GLU A 216 20.88 -12.55 -6.70
N GLY A 217 20.89 -11.64 -7.70
CA GLY A 217 21.37 -10.28 -7.53
C GLY A 217 20.53 -9.46 -6.54
N GLY A 218 19.20 -9.64 -6.55
CA GLY A 218 18.31 -8.98 -5.60
C GLY A 218 18.49 -9.49 -4.17
N SER A 219 18.70 -10.79 -3.98
CA SER A 219 19.00 -11.40 -2.69
C SER A 219 20.32 -10.88 -2.15
N GLY A 220 21.35 -10.73 -2.98
CA GLY A 220 22.63 -10.14 -2.58
C GLY A 220 22.47 -8.69 -2.11
N ALA A 221 21.72 -7.87 -2.85
CA ALA A 221 21.44 -6.48 -2.49
C ALA A 221 20.62 -6.36 -1.19
N ALA A 222 19.58 -7.19 -1.04
CA ALA A 222 18.78 -7.25 0.18
C ALA A 222 19.61 -7.72 1.39
N ALA A 223 20.44 -8.76 1.23
CA ALA A 223 21.31 -9.26 2.30
C ALA A 223 22.30 -8.20 2.81
N SER A 224 22.83 -7.35 1.91
CA SER A 224 23.69 -6.23 2.30
C SER A 224 22.93 -5.10 3.02
N HIS A 225 21.61 -5.05 2.87
CA HIS A 225 20.77 -3.96 3.36
C HIS A 225 20.04 -4.29 4.67
N THR A 226 19.62 -5.54 4.87
CA THR A 226 18.81 -5.94 6.04
C THR A 226 19.32 -7.18 6.78
N ALA A 227 20.45 -7.78 6.35
CA ALA A 227 21.07 -8.96 6.97
C ALA A 227 20.13 -10.18 7.13
N ALA A 228 18.99 -10.20 6.44
CA ALA A 228 18.02 -11.29 6.46
C ALA A 228 18.19 -12.22 5.24
N LEU A 229 17.97 -13.52 5.43
CA LEU A 229 18.08 -14.51 4.35
C LEU A 229 16.86 -14.41 3.42
N SER A 230 17.09 -14.22 2.12
CA SER A 230 16.02 -14.29 1.13
C SER A 230 15.70 -15.76 0.80
N GLY A 231 14.48 -16.20 1.10
CA GLY A 231 14.01 -17.53 0.71
C GLY A 231 13.87 -17.71 -0.81
N SER A 232 13.89 -18.95 -1.29
CA SER A 232 13.77 -19.24 -2.73
C SER A 232 12.41 -18.85 -3.31
N ALA A 233 12.35 -18.53 -4.61
CA ALA A 233 11.11 -18.19 -5.31
C ALA A 233 10.03 -19.29 -5.20
N ALA A 234 10.42 -20.57 -5.22
CA ALA A 234 9.50 -21.70 -5.08
C ALA A 234 8.82 -21.73 -3.69
N VAL A 235 9.54 -21.34 -2.63
CA VAL A 235 8.98 -21.25 -1.28
C VAL A 235 7.97 -20.10 -1.19
N TRP A 236 8.27 -18.96 -1.80
CA TRP A 236 7.36 -17.82 -1.84
C TRP A 236 6.10 -18.11 -2.67
N ASP A 237 6.21 -18.78 -3.81
CA ASP A 237 5.05 -19.21 -4.60
C ASP A 237 4.14 -20.15 -3.79
N ALA A 238 4.71 -21.13 -3.08
CA ALA A 238 3.95 -22.00 -2.19
C ALA A 238 3.29 -21.21 -1.03
N PHE A 239 4.02 -20.28 -0.44
CA PHE A 239 3.52 -19.39 0.63
C PHE A 239 2.29 -18.59 0.18
N PHE A 240 2.33 -17.98 -1.01
CA PHE A 240 1.19 -17.23 -1.54
C PHE A 240 -0.03 -18.14 -1.78
N LYS A 241 0.19 -19.33 -2.33
CA LYS A 241 -0.87 -20.33 -2.53
C LYS A 241 -1.50 -20.80 -1.23
N GLN A 242 -0.72 -20.94 -0.15
CA GLN A 242 -1.21 -21.41 1.15
C GLN A 242 -1.94 -20.32 1.95
N THR A 243 -1.46 -19.08 1.86
CA THR A 243 -1.98 -17.97 2.67
C THR A 243 -3.17 -17.27 2.01
N GLY A 244 -3.24 -17.30 0.68
CA GLY A 244 -4.20 -16.50 -0.10
C GLY A 244 -3.80 -15.03 -0.25
N ALA A 245 -2.63 -14.63 0.24
CA ALA A 245 -2.06 -13.31 -0.05
C ALA A 245 -1.64 -13.24 -1.53
N ILE A 246 -1.75 -12.05 -2.12
CA ILE A 246 -1.48 -11.84 -3.54
C ILE A 246 -0.07 -11.26 -3.70
N ALA A 247 0.76 -11.95 -4.48
CA ALA A 247 2.07 -11.44 -4.87
C ALA A 247 1.92 -10.28 -5.85
N VAL A 248 2.70 -9.23 -5.65
CA VAL A 248 2.81 -8.07 -6.55
C VAL A 248 4.28 -7.76 -6.83
N GLU A 249 4.56 -7.07 -7.92
CA GLU A 249 5.93 -6.86 -8.42
C GLU A 249 6.40 -5.40 -8.30
N SER A 250 5.47 -4.46 -8.08
CA SER A 250 5.78 -3.03 -7.97
C SER A 250 4.97 -2.30 -6.90
N LEU A 251 5.38 -1.06 -6.57
CA LEU A 251 4.59 -0.18 -5.70
C LEU A 251 3.32 0.29 -6.42
N GLU A 252 3.39 0.42 -7.74
CA GLU A 252 2.28 0.74 -8.63
C GLU A 252 1.22 -0.38 -8.60
N ASP A 253 1.64 -1.65 -8.61
CA ASP A 253 0.73 -2.79 -8.47
C ASP A 253 -0.04 -2.73 -7.14
N ILE A 254 0.62 -2.33 -6.04
CA ILE A 254 -0.08 -2.14 -4.74
C ILE A 254 -1.19 -1.10 -4.87
N ILE A 255 -0.96 -0.02 -5.61
CA ILE A 255 -1.96 1.05 -5.82
C ILE A 255 -3.11 0.53 -6.67
N ASP A 256 -2.82 -0.16 -7.77
CA ASP A 256 -3.83 -0.71 -8.66
C ASP A 256 -4.70 -1.76 -7.93
N MET A 257 -4.06 -2.60 -7.10
CA MET A 257 -4.76 -3.56 -6.25
C MET A 257 -5.60 -2.88 -5.18
N ALA A 258 -5.09 -1.84 -4.52
CA ALA A 258 -5.86 -1.09 -3.54
C ALA A 258 -7.09 -0.43 -4.17
N ILE A 259 -6.96 0.20 -5.34
CA ILE A 259 -8.09 0.77 -6.09
C ILE A 259 -9.10 -0.34 -6.41
N THR A 260 -8.62 -1.49 -6.89
CA THR A 260 -9.46 -2.62 -7.27
C THR A 260 -10.27 -3.13 -6.07
N PHE A 261 -9.62 -3.47 -4.96
CA PHE A 261 -10.29 -4.06 -3.80
C PHE A 261 -11.18 -3.10 -3.02
N LEU A 262 -10.90 -1.79 -3.07
CA LEU A 262 -11.70 -0.79 -2.34
C LEU A 262 -12.93 -0.31 -3.12
N ASN A 263 -12.91 -0.38 -4.45
CA ASN A 263 -13.98 0.16 -5.30
C ASN A 263 -14.80 -0.92 -6.01
N PHE A 264 -14.31 -2.16 -6.09
CA PHE A 264 -14.99 -3.22 -6.81
C PHE A 264 -15.32 -4.41 -5.90
N SER A 265 -16.53 -4.95 -6.10
CA SER A 265 -16.92 -6.22 -5.50
C SER A 265 -16.22 -7.37 -6.21
N ARG A 266 -16.03 -8.49 -5.49
CA ARG A 266 -15.52 -9.72 -6.09
C ARG A 266 -16.41 -10.14 -7.27
N PRO A 267 -15.85 -10.32 -8.48
CA PRO A 267 -16.61 -10.81 -9.62
C PRO A 267 -17.21 -12.19 -9.34
N GLN A 268 -18.41 -12.44 -9.87
CA GLN A 268 -19.10 -13.73 -9.72
C GLN A 268 -18.47 -14.85 -10.56
N GLY A 269 -17.59 -14.49 -11.49
CA GLY A 269 -16.89 -15.43 -12.36
C GLY A 269 -15.72 -14.75 -13.07
N ARG A 270 -15.33 -15.31 -14.22
CA ARG A 270 -14.12 -14.94 -14.96
C ARG A 270 -14.41 -14.41 -16.37
N ARG A 271 -15.68 -14.28 -16.75
CA ARG A 271 -16.09 -13.89 -18.09
C ARG A 271 -16.13 -12.36 -18.19
N VAL A 272 -15.32 -11.81 -19.08
CA VAL A 272 -15.11 -10.37 -19.25
C VAL A 272 -15.87 -9.88 -20.46
N GLY A 273 -16.63 -8.80 -20.29
CA GLY A 273 -17.12 -7.98 -21.40
C GLY A 273 -16.15 -6.82 -21.60
N ILE A 274 -15.59 -6.67 -22.79
CA ILE A 274 -14.67 -5.57 -23.09
C ILE A 274 -15.40 -4.51 -23.90
N VAL A 275 -15.39 -3.27 -23.42
CA VAL A 275 -16.08 -2.11 -24.04
C VAL A 275 -15.08 -0.98 -24.24
N GLY A 276 -14.86 -0.54 -25.48
CA GLY A 276 -13.97 0.59 -25.71
C GLY A 276 -13.69 0.89 -27.17
N ARG A 277 -13.05 2.03 -27.43
CA ARG A 277 -12.70 2.45 -28.79
C ARG A 277 -11.29 2.01 -29.15
N GLY A 278 -11.12 1.49 -30.37
CA GLY A 278 -9.84 1.09 -30.93
C GLY A 278 -9.68 -0.42 -30.92
N GLY A 279 -10.06 -1.07 -32.02
CA GLY A 279 -9.98 -2.52 -32.17
C GLY A 279 -8.63 -3.14 -31.77
N GLY A 280 -7.51 -2.45 -32.02
CA GLY A 280 -6.18 -2.90 -31.58
C GLY A 280 -6.01 -2.95 -30.05
N LEU A 281 -6.56 -1.97 -29.32
CA LEU A 281 -6.56 -1.98 -27.85
C LEU A 281 -7.46 -3.09 -27.30
N GLY A 282 -8.60 -3.35 -27.96
CA GLY A 282 -9.47 -4.47 -27.62
C GLY A 282 -8.76 -5.83 -27.76
N VAL A 283 -7.94 -6.02 -28.80
CA VAL A 283 -7.11 -7.23 -28.97
C VAL A 283 -6.10 -7.36 -27.84
N ILE A 284 -5.38 -6.28 -27.51
CA ILE A 284 -4.40 -6.28 -26.40
C ILE A 284 -5.11 -6.60 -25.06
N ALA A 285 -6.25 -5.97 -24.80
CA ALA A 285 -7.03 -6.21 -23.59
C ALA A 285 -7.51 -7.67 -23.51
N THR A 286 -7.91 -8.26 -24.64
CA THR A 286 -8.30 -9.67 -24.73
C THR A 286 -7.12 -10.58 -24.37
N ASP A 287 -5.96 -10.36 -24.97
CA ASP A 287 -4.74 -11.14 -24.68
C ASP A 287 -4.32 -11.04 -23.21
N VAL A 288 -4.39 -9.84 -22.62
CA VAL A 288 -4.06 -9.61 -21.21
C VAL A 288 -5.06 -10.36 -20.30
N CYS A 289 -6.35 -10.29 -20.59
CA CYS A 289 -7.38 -11.00 -19.84
C CYS A 289 -7.16 -12.52 -19.87
N GLU A 290 -7.01 -13.09 -21.06
CA GLU A 290 -6.83 -14.54 -21.23
C GLU A 290 -5.53 -15.03 -20.58
N LYS A 291 -4.42 -14.27 -20.69
CA LYS A 291 -3.15 -14.59 -20.00
C LYS A 291 -3.27 -14.55 -18.48
N ALA A 292 -4.12 -13.68 -17.93
CA ALA A 292 -4.44 -13.62 -16.51
C ALA A 292 -5.42 -14.72 -16.07
N GLY A 293 -5.87 -15.59 -16.98
CA GLY A 293 -6.82 -16.68 -16.71
C GLY A 293 -8.28 -16.26 -16.69
N LEU A 294 -8.60 -15.05 -17.18
CA LEU A 294 -9.95 -14.60 -17.45
C LEU A 294 -10.42 -15.14 -18.81
N ARG A 295 -11.69 -14.97 -19.15
CA ARG A 295 -12.26 -15.43 -20.44
C ARG A 295 -13.02 -14.31 -21.13
N VAL A 296 -12.86 -14.15 -22.43
CA VAL A 296 -13.57 -13.13 -23.23
C VAL A 296 -14.58 -13.81 -24.17
N PRO A 297 -15.74 -14.29 -23.65
CA PRO A 297 -16.69 -15.04 -24.47
C PRO A 297 -17.43 -14.12 -25.46
N PRO A 298 -17.96 -14.69 -26.56
CA PRO A 298 -18.87 -13.94 -27.42
C PRO A 298 -20.14 -13.54 -26.65
N TYR A 299 -20.63 -12.33 -26.89
CA TYR A 299 -21.94 -11.89 -26.41
C TYR A 299 -23.08 -12.73 -27.00
N THR A 300 -24.20 -12.79 -26.27
CA THR A 300 -25.41 -13.48 -26.77
C THR A 300 -25.97 -12.81 -28.02
N ALA A 301 -26.80 -13.53 -28.78
CA ALA A 301 -27.48 -12.96 -29.94
C ALA A 301 -28.39 -11.77 -29.55
N GLU A 302 -29.01 -11.83 -28.38
CA GLU A 302 -29.85 -10.74 -27.86
C GLU A 302 -29.02 -9.49 -27.57
N THR A 303 -27.93 -9.63 -26.81
CA THR A 303 -27.01 -8.52 -26.50
C THR A 303 -26.46 -7.88 -27.78
N ARG A 304 -26.01 -8.69 -28.74
CA ARG A 304 -25.53 -8.18 -30.03
C ARG A 304 -26.61 -7.41 -30.77
N GLY A 305 -27.84 -7.94 -30.83
CA GLY A 305 -28.96 -7.27 -31.49
C GLY A 305 -29.39 -5.96 -30.80
N GLN A 306 -29.16 -5.81 -29.50
CA GLN A 306 -29.34 -4.54 -28.79
C GLN A 306 -28.21 -3.55 -29.11
N LEU A 307 -26.95 -4.01 -29.13
CA LEU A 307 -25.80 -3.18 -29.50
C LEU A 307 -25.87 -2.69 -30.95
N GLU A 308 -26.35 -3.52 -31.88
CA GLU A 308 -26.55 -3.15 -33.29
C GLU A 308 -27.52 -1.98 -33.48
N LYS A 309 -28.51 -1.82 -32.59
CA LYS A 309 -29.43 -0.68 -32.61
C LYS A 309 -28.77 0.62 -32.14
N LEU A 310 -27.73 0.51 -31.32
CA LEU A 310 -27.03 1.64 -30.70
C LEU A 310 -25.83 2.10 -31.54
N ILE A 311 -25.21 1.18 -32.29
CA ILE A 311 -23.92 1.40 -32.97
C ILE A 311 -24.13 1.51 -34.50
N PRO A 312 -23.72 2.62 -35.16
CA PRO A 312 -23.80 2.74 -36.61
C PRO A 312 -22.94 1.66 -37.33
N GLU A 313 -23.43 1.12 -38.44
CA GLU A 313 -22.83 -0.04 -39.15
C GLU A 313 -21.38 0.16 -39.64
N ALA A 314 -20.92 1.41 -39.87
CA ALA A 314 -19.60 1.66 -40.45
C ALA A 314 -18.51 1.88 -39.40
N GLY A 315 -17.54 0.97 -39.32
CA GLY A 315 -16.30 1.14 -38.54
C GLY A 315 -16.41 0.76 -37.05
N ALA A 316 -17.35 -0.13 -36.71
CA ALA A 316 -17.62 -0.56 -35.34
C ALA A 316 -17.73 -2.09 -35.20
N SER A 317 -17.63 -2.60 -33.97
CA SER A 317 -17.80 -4.02 -33.64
C SER A 317 -18.85 -4.16 -32.55
N VAL A 318 -19.87 -4.99 -32.77
CA VAL A 318 -20.86 -5.38 -31.75
C VAL A 318 -20.51 -6.71 -31.06
N ARG A 319 -19.31 -7.25 -31.34
CA ARG A 319 -18.81 -8.50 -30.73
C ARG A 319 -18.15 -8.16 -29.39
N ASN A 320 -17.55 -9.16 -28.72
CA ASN A 320 -16.67 -8.93 -27.58
C ASN A 320 -15.23 -9.03 -28.07
N PRO A 321 -14.41 -7.97 -28.05
CA PRO A 321 -14.71 -6.61 -27.57
C PRO A 321 -15.71 -5.80 -28.42
N VAL A 322 -16.56 -5.00 -27.75
CA VAL A 322 -17.48 -4.06 -28.42
C VAL A 322 -16.74 -2.75 -28.66
N GLU A 323 -16.80 -2.30 -29.91
CA GLU A 323 -16.22 -1.07 -30.39
C GLU A 323 -17.31 -0.19 -30.98
N THR A 324 -17.32 1.07 -30.57
CA THR A 324 -18.25 2.08 -31.04
C THR A 324 -17.59 2.99 -32.07
N ALA A 325 -18.26 3.17 -33.21
CA ALA A 325 -17.87 4.14 -34.25
C ALA A 325 -18.21 5.59 -33.86
N LEU A 326 -19.05 5.80 -32.84
CA LEU A 326 -19.41 7.13 -32.35
C LEU A 326 -18.21 7.72 -31.60
N GLY A 327 -17.25 8.26 -32.34
CA GLY A 327 -16.29 9.20 -31.80
C GLY A 327 -17.05 10.37 -31.16
N LEU A 328 -16.58 10.81 -29.99
CA LEU A 328 -16.74 12.12 -29.35
C LEU A 328 -18.13 12.75 -29.16
N ARG A 329 -19.04 12.73 -30.14
CA ARG A 329 -20.33 13.43 -30.07
C ARG A 329 -21.37 12.80 -29.12
N ALA A 330 -21.14 11.60 -28.60
CA ALA A 330 -22.09 10.88 -27.74
C ALA A 330 -21.43 9.90 -26.74
N ALA A 331 -20.19 10.18 -26.29
CA ALA A 331 -19.42 9.24 -25.47
C ALA A 331 -20.18 8.82 -24.20
N ALA A 332 -20.77 9.77 -23.47
CA ALA A 332 -21.46 9.50 -22.21
C ALA A 332 -22.72 8.63 -22.37
N SER A 333 -23.63 8.95 -23.30
CA SER A 333 -24.84 8.15 -23.53
C SER A 333 -24.53 6.78 -24.11
N PHE A 334 -23.51 6.67 -24.96
CA PHE A 334 -23.02 5.38 -25.45
C PHE A 334 -22.45 4.52 -24.31
N TYR A 335 -21.59 5.07 -23.45
CA TYR A 335 -21.11 4.33 -22.29
C TYR A 335 -22.27 3.95 -21.38
N GLU A 336 -23.24 4.84 -21.17
CA GLU A 336 -24.38 4.55 -20.31
C GLU A 336 -25.24 3.40 -20.83
N GLU A 337 -25.70 3.47 -22.09
CA GLU A 337 -26.60 2.46 -22.66
C GLU A 337 -25.83 1.20 -23.05
N GLY A 338 -24.66 1.34 -23.66
CA GLY A 338 -23.81 0.22 -24.08
C GLY A 338 -23.32 -0.62 -22.91
N LEU A 339 -22.88 0.00 -21.81
CA LEU A 339 -22.48 -0.75 -20.60
C LEU A 339 -23.69 -1.42 -19.95
N LYS A 340 -24.88 -0.80 -19.95
CA LYS A 340 -26.11 -1.45 -19.44
C LYS A 340 -26.46 -2.70 -20.25
N ILE A 341 -26.36 -2.63 -21.58
CA ILE A 341 -26.59 -3.78 -22.46
C ILE A 341 -25.58 -4.90 -22.18
N VAL A 342 -24.29 -4.59 -22.10
CA VAL A 342 -23.24 -5.59 -21.82
C VAL A 342 -23.36 -6.16 -20.40
N CYS A 343 -23.73 -5.34 -19.42
CA CYS A 343 -23.93 -5.75 -18.03
C CYS A 343 -25.12 -6.71 -17.88
N ALA A 344 -26.14 -6.57 -18.72
CA ALA A 344 -27.30 -7.47 -18.75
C ALA A 344 -27.01 -8.82 -19.45
N ASP A 345 -25.85 -8.99 -20.10
CA ASP A 345 -25.50 -10.24 -20.77
C ASP A 345 -25.21 -11.35 -19.73
N PRO A 346 -25.96 -12.47 -19.72
CA PRO A 346 -25.76 -13.56 -18.75
C PRO A 346 -24.42 -14.30 -18.92
N GLY A 347 -23.75 -14.06 -20.05
CA GLY A 347 -22.43 -14.53 -20.42
C GLY A 347 -21.29 -13.75 -19.78
N ILE A 348 -21.56 -12.63 -19.09
CA ILE A 348 -20.55 -11.70 -18.59
C ILE A 348 -20.61 -11.59 -17.06
N ASP A 349 -19.45 -11.63 -16.40
CA ASP A 349 -19.31 -11.55 -14.95
C ASP A 349 -18.76 -10.20 -14.49
N PHE A 350 -17.96 -9.53 -15.32
CA PHE A 350 -17.51 -8.16 -15.10
C PHE A 350 -17.14 -7.49 -16.43
N ILE A 351 -17.06 -6.15 -16.42
CA ILE A 351 -16.76 -5.35 -17.59
C ILE A 351 -15.41 -4.68 -17.44
N LEU A 352 -14.59 -4.76 -18.50
CA LEU A 352 -13.38 -3.96 -18.66
C LEU A 352 -13.66 -2.87 -19.69
N THR A 353 -13.50 -1.61 -19.30
CA THR A 353 -13.67 -0.46 -20.20
C THR A 353 -12.39 0.36 -20.28
N HIS A 354 -12.10 0.91 -21.47
CA HIS A 354 -10.96 1.79 -21.67
C HIS A 354 -11.37 3.08 -22.40
N VAL A 355 -11.06 4.22 -21.77
CA VAL A 355 -11.26 5.57 -22.31
C VAL A 355 -9.88 6.18 -22.55
N GLY A 356 -9.47 6.32 -23.80
CA GLY A 356 -8.17 6.92 -24.17
C GLY A 356 -8.12 8.42 -23.92
N VAL A 357 -7.88 8.85 -22.68
CA VAL A 357 -7.87 10.27 -22.28
C VAL A 357 -6.90 11.11 -23.13
N ASP A 358 -5.77 10.54 -23.56
CA ASP A 358 -4.79 11.15 -24.46
C ASP A 358 -5.32 11.37 -25.88
N VAL A 359 -6.14 10.44 -26.38
CA VAL A 359 -6.84 10.56 -27.67
C VAL A 359 -7.88 11.68 -27.62
N TYR A 360 -8.34 12.06 -26.42
CA TYR A 360 -9.46 13.00 -26.24
C TYR A 360 -9.06 14.36 -25.63
N GLY A 361 -8.00 14.44 -24.83
CA GLY A 361 -7.61 15.65 -24.10
C GLY A 361 -6.98 16.75 -24.96
N GLY A 362 -6.51 16.43 -26.16
CA GLY A 362 -5.79 17.37 -27.04
C GLY A 362 -6.65 18.30 -27.91
N TYR A 363 -7.98 18.21 -27.85
CA TYR A 363 -8.87 18.80 -28.86
C TYR A 363 -9.74 19.97 -28.36
N GLY A 364 -9.46 20.50 -27.17
CA GLY A 364 -10.07 21.72 -26.64
C GLY A 364 -11.16 21.49 -25.57
N PRO A 365 -11.72 22.58 -25.01
CA PRO A 365 -12.54 22.54 -23.78
C PRO A 365 -13.79 21.66 -23.86
N ALA A 366 -14.52 21.68 -24.98
CA ALA A 366 -15.73 20.87 -25.14
C ALA A 366 -15.47 19.36 -25.01
N MET A 367 -14.25 18.93 -25.36
CA MET A 367 -13.85 17.53 -25.27
C MET A 367 -13.45 17.12 -23.86
N HIS A 368 -12.95 18.08 -23.08
CA HIS A 368 -12.70 17.91 -21.65
C HIS A 368 -14.01 17.67 -20.90
N ASP A 369 -15.04 18.48 -21.17
CA ASP A 369 -16.36 18.35 -20.52
C ASP A 369 -16.99 16.98 -20.80
N GLN A 370 -16.92 16.49 -22.03
CA GLN A 370 -17.43 15.16 -22.40
C GLN A 370 -16.65 14.01 -21.74
N LEU A 371 -15.35 14.17 -21.49
CA LEU A 371 -14.58 13.19 -20.73
C LEU A 371 -14.99 13.16 -19.27
N LEU A 372 -15.26 14.33 -18.68
CA LEU A 372 -15.78 14.43 -17.33
C LEU A 372 -17.16 13.77 -17.22
N GLU A 373 -18.08 14.05 -18.15
CA GLU A 373 -19.40 13.40 -18.20
C GLU A 373 -19.28 11.87 -18.34
N ALA A 374 -18.39 11.38 -19.21
CA ALA A 374 -18.15 9.94 -19.35
C ALA A 374 -17.57 9.34 -18.05
N ALA A 375 -16.63 10.02 -17.40
CA ALA A 375 -16.10 9.59 -16.11
C ALA A 375 -17.18 9.54 -15.02
N GLU A 376 -18.07 10.54 -14.97
CA GLU A 376 -19.21 10.56 -14.05
C GLU A 376 -20.17 9.41 -14.30
N VAL A 377 -20.49 9.10 -15.55
CA VAL A 377 -21.29 7.92 -15.93
C VAL A 377 -20.62 6.63 -15.46
N LEU A 378 -19.32 6.47 -15.71
CA LEU A 378 -18.56 5.29 -15.28
C LEU A 378 -18.54 5.14 -13.75
N ILE A 379 -18.31 6.23 -13.01
CA ILE A 379 -18.35 6.25 -11.54
C ILE A 379 -19.75 5.92 -11.01
N ARG A 380 -20.80 6.38 -11.70
CA ARG A 380 -22.19 6.09 -11.32
C ARG A 380 -22.54 4.62 -11.55
N LEU A 381 -22.11 4.06 -12.68
CA LEU A 381 -22.38 2.66 -13.04
C LEU A 381 -21.48 1.65 -12.31
N SER A 382 -20.35 2.08 -11.75
CA SER A 382 -19.45 1.21 -10.99
C SER A 382 -19.88 0.99 -9.53
N LYS A 383 -20.81 1.81 -9.02
CA LYS A 383 -21.43 1.67 -7.70
C LYS A 383 -22.65 0.76 -7.80
#